data_AF-A0A1T5EFG7-F1
#
_entry.id   AF-A0A1T5EFG7-F1
#
_cell.length_a   1.000
_cell.length_b   1.000
_cell.length_c   1.000
_cell.angle_alpha   90.00
_cell.angle_beta   90.00
_cell.angle_gamma   90.00
#
_symmetry.space_group_name_H-M   'P 1'
#
loop_
_entity.id
_entity.type
_entity.pdbx_description
1 polymer ?
#
loop_
_entity_poly.entity_id
_entity_poly.type
_entity_poly.pdbx_seq_one_letter_code
_entity_poly.pdbx_strand_id
1 'polypeptide(L)'
;MKKGVLLLIAILFVSYTFGQNKIKTYLPDGTDYAGSGTTINQLNKEFEEHGRVYTYDADNGDSMSMVGFKLFTNEPLWVLTDDKSTIQKSIESFNVDDFLYSYKCEMEIEKFIKKGTLSDIFILETLGQPDNKSKYFDEDIQIDLWTYRDIGTTLSFRNGIAKSYTKTE
;
A
#
# COMPACT_ATOMS: atom_id res chain seq x y z
N MET A 1 42.82 -37.17 18.25
CA MET A 1 42.52 -35.89 17.58
C MET A 1 41.32 -35.90 16.62
N LYS A 2 40.47 -36.94 16.54
CA LYS A 2 39.33 -36.98 15.58
C LYS A 2 37.93 -36.71 16.17
N LYS A 3 37.77 -36.66 17.50
CA LYS A 3 36.46 -36.46 18.15
C LYS A 3 36.09 -34.99 18.39
N GLY A 4 37.07 -34.07 18.46
CA GLY A 4 36.82 -32.64 18.71
C GLY A 4 36.38 -31.84 17.47
N VAL A 5 36.80 -32.26 16.28
CA VAL A 5 36.48 -31.56 15.01
C VAL A 5 35.02 -31.81 14.58
N LEU A 6 34.46 -32.99 14.89
CA LEU A 6 33.07 -33.32 14.58
C LEU A 6 32.05 -32.55 15.43
N LEU A 7 32.41 -32.19 16.67
CA LEU A 7 31.53 -31.41 17.56
C LEU A 7 31.43 -29.94 17.11
N LEU A 8 32.51 -29.38 16.59
CA LEU A 8 32.59 -27.98 16.13
C LEU A 8 31.81 -27.75 14.82
N ILE A 9 31.78 -28.74 13.93
CA ILE A 9 30.99 -28.69 12.69
C ILE A 9 29.49 -28.84 12.98
N ALA A 10 29.11 -29.64 13.99
CA ALA A 10 27.71 -29.77 14.41
C ALA A 10 27.16 -28.46 15.04
N ILE A 11 27.97 -27.75 15.82
CA ILE A 11 27.58 -26.45 16.41
C ILE A 11 27.44 -25.36 15.33
N LEU A 12 28.28 -25.39 14.28
CA LEU A 12 28.18 -24.48 13.13
C LEU A 12 26.93 -24.75 12.25
N PHE A 13 26.45 -26.00 12.17
CA PHE A 13 25.22 -26.32 11.45
C PHE A 13 23.94 -25.96 12.22
N VAL A 14 23.96 -26.06 13.56
CA VAL A 14 22.83 -25.63 14.41
C VAL A 14 22.70 -24.10 14.42
N SER A 15 23.81 -23.37 14.31
CA SER A 15 23.79 -21.90 14.23
C SER A 15 23.44 -21.33 12.84
N TYR A 16 23.48 -22.14 11.78
CA TYR A 16 23.01 -21.71 10.44
C TYR A 16 21.51 -21.96 10.21
N THR A 17 20.89 -22.85 10.99
CA THR A 17 19.45 -23.16 10.89
C THR A 17 18.59 -22.32 11.84
N PHE A 18 19.21 -21.59 12.77
CA PHE A 18 18.58 -20.57 13.61
C PHE A 18 18.86 -19.19 13.03
N GLY A 19 17.88 -18.55 12.38
CA GLY A 19 17.90 -17.09 12.27
C GLY A 19 17.35 -16.45 11.00
N GLN A 20 16.88 -17.19 10.00
CA GLN A 20 16.05 -16.56 8.96
C GLN A 20 14.59 -16.73 9.35
N ASN A 21 14.09 -15.78 10.13
CA ASN A 21 12.65 -15.65 10.32
C ASN A 21 12.02 -15.52 8.93
N LYS A 22 11.22 -16.52 8.55
CA LYS A 22 10.55 -16.50 7.24
C LYS A 22 9.54 -15.36 7.28
N ILE A 23 9.65 -14.40 6.36
CA ILE A 23 8.64 -13.35 6.16
C ILE A 23 7.28 -14.03 5.96
N LYS A 24 6.29 -13.58 6.73
CA LYS A 24 4.90 -14.06 6.67
C LYS A 24 3.94 -12.90 6.51
N THR A 25 2.75 -13.20 6.02
CA THR A 25 1.64 -12.26 5.95
C THR A 25 0.74 -12.41 7.16
N TYR A 26 0.30 -11.29 7.70
CA TYR A 26 -0.63 -11.18 8.82
C TYR A 26 -1.75 -10.19 8.46
N LEU A 27 -2.89 -10.32 9.14
CA LEU A 27 -3.88 -9.26 9.21
C LEU A 27 -3.36 -8.13 10.13
N PRO A 28 -3.96 -6.92 10.07
CA PRO A 28 -3.52 -5.79 10.88
C PRO A 28 -3.57 -6.02 12.40
N ASP A 29 -4.46 -6.91 12.87
CA ASP A 29 -4.55 -7.33 14.28
C ASP A 29 -3.48 -8.37 14.69
N GLY A 30 -2.61 -8.75 13.76
CA GLY A 30 -1.54 -9.72 13.93
C GLY A 30 -1.97 -11.17 13.74
N THR A 31 -3.23 -11.48 13.45
CA THR A 31 -3.64 -12.86 13.13
C THR A 31 -2.99 -13.33 11.82
N ASP A 32 -2.69 -14.64 11.73
CA ASP A 32 -2.05 -15.20 10.55
C ASP A 32 -3.00 -15.12 9.35
N TYR A 33 -2.54 -14.58 8.22
CA TYR A 33 -3.34 -14.54 7.02
C TYR A 33 -3.38 -15.92 6.35
N ALA A 34 -4.59 -16.44 6.16
CA ALA A 34 -4.85 -17.78 5.63
C ALA A 34 -5.23 -17.79 4.13
N GLY A 35 -5.17 -16.65 3.44
CA GLY A 35 -5.52 -16.55 2.03
C GLY A 35 -4.45 -17.10 1.09
N SER A 36 -4.68 -16.94 -0.21
CA SER A 36 -3.88 -17.59 -1.25
C SER A 36 -2.87 -16.67 -1.94
N GLY A 37 -2.88 -15.38 -1.60
CA GLY A 37 -2.02 -14.37 -2.20
C GLY A 37 -0.55 -14.66 -1.96
N THR A 38 0.17 -15.05 -3.02
CA THR A 38 1.61 -15.34 -2.97
C THR A 38 2.47 -14.18 -3.48
N THR A 39 1.85 -13.17 -4.06
CA THR A 39 2.50 -11.95 -4.56
C THR A 39 1.76 -10.73 -4.03
N ILE A 40 2.45 -9.58 -3.94
CA ILE A 40 1.84 -8.32 -3.50
C ILE A 40 0.59 -7.96 -4.32
N ASN A 41 0.64 -8.17 -5.65
CA ASN A 41 -0.50 -7.87 -6.52
C ASN A 41 -1.70 -8.80 -6.30
N GLN A 42 -1.47 -10.08 -5.99
CA GLN A 42 -2.56 -10.99 -5.62
C GLN A 42 -3.13 -10.63 -4.25
N LEU A 43 -2.25 -10.37 -3.28
CA LEU A 43 -2.63 -9.97 -1.93
C LEU A 43 -3.50 -8.69 -1.97
N ASN A 44 -3.04 -7.66 -2.69
CA ASN A 44 -3.80 -6.42 -2.86
C ASN A 44 -5.20 -6.66 -3.43
N LYS A 45 -5.35 -7.59 -4.38
CA LYS A 45 -6.64 -7.92 -5.00
C LYS A 45 -7.56 -8.74 -4.10
N GLU A 46 -7.01 -9.53 -3.19
CA GLU A 46 -7.81 -10.27 -2.21
C GLU A 46 -8.43 -9.33 -1.16
N PHE A 47 -7.74 -8.23 -0.81
CA PHE A 47 -8.23 -7.25 0.17
C PHE A 47 -8.97 -6.06 -0.44
N GLU A 48 -8.67 -5.70 -1.69
CA GLU A 48 -9.32 -4.63 -2.43
C GLU A 48 -9.48 -5.08 -3.88
N GLU A 49 -10.71 -5.27 -4.36
CA GLU A 49 -11.01 -5.94 -5.63
C GLU A 49 -10.23 -5.38 -6.84
N HIS A 50 -9.98 -4.07 -6.86
CA HIS A 50 -9.25 -3.39 -7.93
C HIS A 50 -7.75 -3.18 -7.63
N GLY A 51 -7.27 -3.67 -6.49
CA GLY A 51 -5.88 -3.61 -6.03
C GLY A 51 -5.37 -2.21 -5.70
N ARG A 52 -6.26 -1.28 -5.35
CA ARG A 52 -5.99 0.12 -4.95
C ARG A 52 -5.40 0.18 -3.55
N VAL A 53 -4.20 -0.36 -3.45
CA VAL A 53 -3.42 -0.47 -2.21
C VAL A 53 -2.07 0.18 -2.42
N TYR A 54 -1.71 1.08 -1.51
CA TYR A 54 -0.35 1.62 -1.39
C TYR A 54 0.47 0.69 -0.49
N THR A 55 1.68 0.37 -0.93
CA THR A 55 2.58 -0.51 -0.19
C THR A 55 3.67 0.34 0.46
N TYR A 56 3.73 0.28 1.79
CA TYR A 56 4.64 1.06 2.61
C TYR A 56 5.69 0.17 3.25
N ASP A 57 6.96 0.45 2.99
CA ASP A 57 8.09 -0.20 3.65
C ASP A 57 8.35 0.50 4.99
N ALA A 58 8.03 -0.18 6.09
CA ALA A 58 8.22 0.34 7.44
C ALA A 58 9.65 0.07 7.93
N ASP A 59 10.31 1.12 8.40
CA ASP A 59 11.63 1.00 9.02
C ASP A 59 11.49 0.58 10.49
N ASN A 60 11.81 -0.69 10.77
CA ASN A 60 11.81 -1.26 12.10
C ASN A 60 13.21 -1.63 12.60
N GLY A 61 14.26 -1.07 12.02
CA GLY A 61 15.64 -1.44 12.33
C GLY A 61 16.02 -2.76 11.66
N ASP A 62 16.22 -3.81 12.46
CA ASP A 62 16.74 -5.10 11.94
C ASP A 62 15.66 -6.00 11.31
N SER A 63 14.36 -5.72 11.55
CA SER A 63 13.25 -6.49 10.96
C SER A 63 12.74 -5.83 9.69
N MET A 64 12.42 -6.62 8.68
CA MET A 64 11.77 -6.13 7.48
C MET A 64 10.26 -6.12 7.68
N SER A 65 9.59 -4.99 7.44
CA SER A 65 8.13 -4.92 7.49
C SER A 65 7.58 -4.10 6.34
N MET A 66 6.52 -4.61 5.72
CA MET A 66 5.81 -3.96 4.64
C MET A 66 4.32 -4.01 4.95
N VAL A 67 3.63 -2.88 4.81
CA VAL A 67 2.21 -2.77 5.12
C VAL A 67 1.46 -2.33 3.86
N GLY A 68 0.37 -3.01 3.54
CA GLY A 68 -0.56 -2.58 2.50
C GLY A 68 -1.66 -1.73 3.10
N PHE A 69 -1.74 -0.46 2.69
CA PHE A 69 -2.81 0.45 3.08
C PHE A 69 -3.79 0.66 1.93
N LYS A 70 -5.09 0.71 2.22
CA LYS A 70 -6.07 1.14 1.22
C LYS A 70 -5.72 2.55 0.76
N LEU A 71 -5.60 2.74 -0.55
CA LEU A 71 -5.05 3.97 -1.13
C LEU A 71 -5.79 5.21 -0.60
N PHE A 72 -5.02 6.24 -0.26
CA PHE A 72 -5.47 7.52 0.35
C PHE A 72 -6.05 7.44 1.76
N THR A 73 -5.86 6.34 2.48
CA THR A 73 -6.38 6.18 3.84
C THR A 73 -5.31 5.66 4.81
N ASN A 74 -5.58 5.77 6.11
CA ASN A 74 -4.84 5.08 7.17
C ASN A 74 -5.37 3.66 7.45
N GLU A 75 -6.14 3.05 6.55
CA GLU A 75 -6.71 1.71 6.75
C GLU A 75 -5.70 0.63 6.31
N PRO A 76 -5.01 -0.05 7.25
CA PRO A 76 -4.14 -1.18 6.91
C PRO A 76 -4.99 -2.37 6.50
N LEU A 77 -4.57 -3.08 5.46
CA LEU A 77 -5.25 -4.25 4.93
C LEU A 77 -4.50 -5.54 5.26
N TRP A 78 -3.17 -5.50 5.19
CA TRP A 78 -2.29 -6.63 5.44
C TRP A 78 -0.90 -6.16 5.84
N VAL A 79 -0.16 -7.02 6.54
CA VAL A 79 1.23 -6.76 6.96
C VAL A 79 2.11 -7.96 6.59
N LEU A 80 3.20 -7.71 5.89
CA LEU A 80 4.28 -8.65 5.62
C LEU A 80 5.45 -8.36 6.56
N THR A 81 5.78 -9.28 7.45
CA THR A 81 6.91 -9.12 8.38
C THR A 81 7.52 -10.46 8.78
N ASP A 82 8.79 -10.44 9.13
CA ASP A 82 9.49 -11.56 9.77
C ASP A 82 9.39 -11.53 11.30
N ASP A 83 8.95 -10.42 11.89
CA ASP A 83 8.70 -10.26 13.32
C ASP A 83 7.29 -9.72 13.60
N LYS A 84 6.41 -10.62 14.03
CA LYS A 84 5.02 -10.30 14.39
C LYS A 84 4.90 -9.22 15.48
N SER A 85 5.91 -9.04 16.34
CA SER A 85 5.88 -8.01 17.39
C SER A 85 5.97 -6.58 16.83
N THR A 86 6.43 -6.42 15.58
CA THR A 86 6.60 -5.12 14.92
C THR A 86 5.38 -4.62 14.17
N ILE A 87 4.31 -5.44 14.06
CA ILE A 87 3.13 -5.13 13.25
C ILE A 87 2.52 -3.77 13.63
N GLN A 88 2.20 -3.57 14.92
CA GLN A 88 1.54 -2.34 15.36
C GLN A 88 2.42 -1.11 15.10
N LYS A 89 3.72 -1.20 15.44
CA LYS A 89 4.70 -0.14 15.17
C LYS A 89 4.80 0.18 13.67
N SER A 90 4.76 -0.83 12.80
CA SER A 90 4.83 -0.68 11.34
C SER A 90 3.60 0.05 10.77
N ILE A 91 2.43 -0.23 11.34
CA ILE A 91 1.18 0.43 10.95
C ILE A 91 1.22 1.88 11.41
N GLU A 92 1.62 2.12 12.66
CA GLU A 92 1.65 3.47 13.27
C GLU A 92 2.72 4.39 12.69
N SER A 93 3.75 3.86 12.03
CA SER A 93 4.79 4.67 11.39
C SER A 93 4.37 5.26 10.05
N PHE A 94 3.27 4.78 9.46
CA PHE A 94 2.68 5.37 8.27
C PHE A 94 1.79 6.57 8.64
N ASN A 95 1.92 7.64 7.86
CA ASN A 95 1.08 8.83 7.97
C ASN A 95 0.47 9.12 6.58
N VAL A 96 -0.85 9.03 6.48
CA VAL A 96 -1.56 9.30 5.21
C VAL A 96 -1.37 10.72 4.72
N ASP A 97 -1.30 11.73 5.61
CA ASP A 97 -1.12 13.12 5.20
C ASP A 97 0.24 13.27 4.51
N ASP A 98 1.31 12.80 5.16
CA ASP A 98 2.67 12.80 4.57
C ASP A 98 2.69 12.08 3.21
N PHE A 99 1.98 10.96 3.09
CA PHE A 99 1.84 10.26 1.82
C PHE A 99 1.12 11.12 0.77
N LEU A 100 -0.03 11.71 1.11
CA LEU A 100 -0.85 12.50 0.21
C LEU A 100 -0.10 13.72 -0.36
N TYR A 101 0.80 14.31 0.42
CA TYR A 101 1.67 15.43 -0.01
C TYR A 101 2.95 14.99 -0.75
N SER A 102 3.20 13.68 -0.85
CA SER A 102 4.43 13.15 -1.44
C SER A 102 4.30 12.85 -2.93
N TYR A 103 5.44 12.84 -3.62
CA TYR A 103 5.52 12.35 -5.01
C TYR A 103 5.05 10.87 -5.15
N LYS A 104 5.05 10.09 -4.06
CA LYS A 104 4.58 8.70 -4.10
C LYS A 104 3.06 8.63 -4.31
N CYS A 105 2.30 9.57 -3.75
CA CYS A 105 0.86 9.68 -4.01
C CYS A 105 0.60 9.98 -5.50
N GLU A 106 1.34 10.91 -6.10
CA GLU A 106 1.26 11.22 -7.52
C GLU A 106 1.51 9.98 -8.40
N MET A 107 2.56 9.21 -8.08
CA MET A 107 2.86 7.95 -8.77
C MET A 107 1.73 6.92 -8.68
N GLU A 108 1.09 6.80 -7.51
CA GLU A 108 -0.03 5.88 -7.31
C GLU A 108 -1.29 6.35 -8.05
N ILE A 109 -1.60 7.67 -8.04
CA ILE A 109 -2.67 8.26 -8.84
C ILE A 109 -2.46 7.92 -10.33
N GLU A 110 -1.27 8.19 -10.86
CA GLU A 110 -0.94 7.86 -12.25
C GLU A 110 -1.11 6.39 -12.58
N LYS A 111 -0.60 5.52 -11.71
CA LYS A 111 -0.68 4.07 -11.87
C LYS A 111 -2.13 3.61 -11.95
N PHE A 112 -3.02 4.09 -11.07
CA PHE A 112 -4.43 3.66 -11.07
C PHE A 112 -5.29 4.36 -12.12
N ILE A 113 -4.92 5.57 -12.56
CA ILE A 113 -5.48 6.18 -13.78
C ILE A 113 -5.14 5.34 -15.01
N LYS A 114 -3.86 4.96 -15.19
CA LYS A 114 -3.41 4.11 -16.32
C LYS A 114 -4.10 2.75 -16.33
N LYS A 115 -4.40 2.19 -15.16
CA LYS A 115 -5.19 0.96 -15.01
C LYS A 115 -6.70 1.15 -15.21
N GLY A 116 -7.20 2.38 -15.15
CA GLY A 116 -8.63 2.68 -15.26
C GLY A 116 -9.45 2.24 -14.04
N THR A 117 -8.83 2.09 -12.88
CA THR A 117 -9.48 1.57 -11.66
C THR A 117 -9.81 2.65 -10.64
N LEU A 118 -9.36 3.89 -10.87
CA LEU A 118 -9.60 5.01 -9.97
C LEU A 118 -10.98 5.64 -10.26
N SER A 119 -12.02 5.10 -9.63
CA SER A 119 -13.39 5.58 -9.79
C SER A 119 -13.69 6.80 -8.91
N ASP A 120 -14.66 7.58 -9.34
CA ASP A 120 -15.21 8.72 -8.62
C ASP A 120 -15.79 8.32 -7.26
N ILE A 121 -16.48 7.18 -7.18
CA ILE A 121 -16.99 6.59 -5.93
C ILE A 121 -15.84 6.29 -4.97
N PHE A 122 -14.79 5.62 -5.44
CA PHE A 122 -13.64 5.28 -4.59
C PHE A 122 -12.94 6.54 -4.07
N ILE A 123 -12.81 7.55 -4.93
CA ILE A 123 -12.24 8.84 -4.56
C ILE A 123 -13.11 9.53 -3.49
N LEU A 124 -14.44 9.55 -3.63
CA LEU A 124 -15.34 10.11 -2.61
C LEU A 124 -15.29 9.34 -1.29
N GLU A 125 -15.14 8.01 -1.34
CA GLU A 125 -15.06 7.16 -0.16
C GLU A 125 -13.75 7.35 0.62
N THR A 126 -12.64 7.60 -0.08
CA THR A 126 -11.30 7.65 0.53
C THR A 126 -10.81 9.06 0.81
N LEU A 127 -11.07 10.01 -0.09
CA LEU A 127 -10.67 11.43 0.04
C LEU A 127 -11.82 12.34 0.48
N GLY A 128 -13.06 11.86 0.50
CA GLY A 128 -14.22 12.68 0.84
C GLY A 128 -14.67 13.58 -0.31
N GLN A 129 -15.40 14.66 0.02
CA GLN A 129 -15.87 15.61 -1.00
C GLN A 129 -14.73 16.53 -1.44
N PRO A 130 -14.56 16.79 -2.75
CA PRO A 130 -13.63 17.79 -3.23
C PRO A 130 -14.10 19.19 -2.84
N ASP A 131 -13.14 20.10 -2.66
CA ASP A 131 -13.38 21.52 -2.44
C ASP A 131 -14.20 22.17 -3.54
N ASN A 132 -13.92 21.80 -4.78
CA ASN A 132 -14.59 22.34 -5.95
C ASN A 132 -14.92 21.22 -6.93
N LYS A 133 -16.12 21.30 -7.51
CA LYS A 133 -16.55 20.48 -8.65
C LYS A 133 -16.94 21.40 -9.79
N SER A 134 -16.37 21.17 -10.96
CA SER A 134 -16.82 21.79 -12.20
C SER A 134 -17.03 20.71 -13.26
N LYS A 135 -17.71 21.09 -14.34
CA LYS A 135 -17.93 20.19 -15.47
C LYS A 135 -17.81 20.96 -16.77
N TYR A 136 -17.34 20.30 -17.81
CA TYR A 136 -17.34 20.82 -19.17
C TYR A 136 -17.66 19.69 -20.14
N PHE A 137 -17.92 20.05 -21.39
CA PHE A 137 -18.16 19.10 -22.46
C PHE A 137 -17.02 19.17 -23.47
N ASP A 138 -16.51 18.00 -23.84
CA ASP A 138 -15.53 17.81 -24.91
C ASP A 138 -16.14 16.85 -25.94
N GLU A 139 -16.49 17.34 -27.12
CA GLU A 139 -17.15 16.53 -28.18
C GLU A 139 -18.35 15.70 -27.66
N ASP A 140 -19.29 16.36 -26.97
CA ASP A 140 -20.49 15.78 -26.34
C ASP A 140 -20.24 14.84 -25.14
N ILE A 141 -18.98 14.68 -24.73
CA ILE A 141 -18.62 13.91 -23.53
C ILE A 141 -18.55 14.85 -22.34
N GLN A 142 -19.35 14.57 -21.30
CA GLN A 142 -19.21 15.27 -20.02
C GLN A 142 -17.90 14.85 -19.34
N ILE A 143 -17.10 15.85 -18.96
CA ILE A 143 -15.91 15.71 -18.14
C ILE A 143 -16.16 16.44 -16.82
N ASP A 144 -15.97 15.73 -15.70
CA ASP A 144 -16.07 16.30 -14.36
C ASP A 144 -14.67 16.58 -13.81
N LEU A 145 -14.44 17.78 -13.30
CA LEU A 145 -13.18 18.19 -12.68
C LEU A 145 -13.40 18.37 -11.18
N TRP A 146 -12.65 17.64 -10.37
CA TRP A 146 -12.75 17.68 -8.91
C TRP A 146 -11.42 18.12 -8.32
N THR A 147 -11.42 19.23 -7.60
CA THR A 147 -10.23 19.79 -6.97
C THR A 147 -10.23 19.51 -5.48
N TYR A 148 -9.14 18.92 -5.00
CA TYR A 148 -8.81 18.72 -3.60
C TYR A 148 -7.64 19.63 -3.26
N ARG A 149 -7.93 20.79 -2.67
CA ARG A 149 -6.94 21.82 -2.34
C ARG A 149 -5.97 21.33 -1.28
N ASP A 150 -6.48 20.57 -0.30
CA ASP A 150 -5.64 20.05 0.77
C ASP A 150 -4.48 19.23 0.22
N ILE A 151 -4.69 18.38 -0.80
CA ILE A 151 -3.62 17.57 -1.41
C ILE A 151 -3.07 18.17 -2.72
N GLY A 152 -3.42 19.42 -3.02
CA GLY A 152 -2.95 20.13 -4.21
C GLY A 152 -3.23 19.41 -5.54
N THR A 153 -4.36 18.73 -5.68
CA THR A 153 -4.64 17.88 -6.84
C THR A 153 -6.03 18.13 -7.42
N THR A 154 -6.11 18.26 -8.74
CA THR A 154 -7.37 18.21 -9.50
C THR A 154 -7.43 16.92 -10.33
N LEU A 155 -8.50 16.17 -10.19
CA LEU A 155 -8.78 14.95 -10.93
C LEU A 155 -9.82 15.23 -12.02
N SER A 156 -9.58 14.70 -13.22
CA SER A 156 -10.53 14.73 -14.33
C SER A 156 -11.17 13.37 -14.53
N PHE A 157 -12.49 13.32 -14.51
CA PHE A 157 -13.29 12.10 -14.65
C PHE A 157 -14.07 12.10 -15.96
N ARG A 158 -14.12 10.92 -16.57
CA ARG A 158 -15.01 10.61 -17.69
C ARG A 158 -15.75 9.32 -17.37
N ASN A 159 -17.09 9.38 -17.38
CA ASN A 159 -17.96 8.25 -17.01
C ASN A 159 -17.60 7.66 -15.62
N GLY A 160 -17.37 8.52 -14.64
CA GLY A 160 -17.05 8.12 -13.26
C GLY A 160 -15.65 7.51 -13.07
N ILE A 161 -14.76 7.53 -14.08
CA ILE A 161 -13.39 7.02 -13.96
C ILE A 161 -12.40 8.14 -14.23
N ALA A 162 -11.42 8.31 -13.34
CA ALA A 162 -10.36 9.29 -13.50
C ALA A 162 -9.52 8.99 -14.74
N LYS A 163 -9.28 10.00 -15.58
CA LYS A 163 -8.52 9.92 -16.84
C LYS A 163 -7.23 10.70 -16.79
N SER A 164 -7.17 11.76 -16.00
CA SER A 164 -5.97 12.54 -15.78
C SER A 164 -6.04 13.22 -14.42
N TYR A 165 -4.89 13.74 -13.99
CA TYR A 165 -4.78 14.61 -12.83
C TYR A 165 -3.89 15.79 -13.19
N THR A 166 -3.99 16.86 -12.41
CA THR A 166 -3.12 18.03 -12.51
C THR A 166 -2.83 18.53 -11.12
N LYS A 167 -1.57 18.86 -10.85
CA LYS A 167 -1.16 19.47 -9.59
C LYS A 167 -1.58 20.93 -9.58
N THR A 168 -2.26 21.35 -8.52
CA THR A 168 -2.58 22.76 -8.31
C THR A 168 -1.43 23.38 -7.52
N GLU A 169 -0.85 24.46 -8.07
CA GLU A 169 0.19 25.26 -7.41
C GLU A 169 -0.32 25.95 -6.14
#